data_AF-A0A094HAG7-F1
#
_entry.id   AF-A0A094HAG7-F1
#
_cell.length_a   1.000
_cell.length_b   1.000
_cell.length_c   1.000
_cell.angle_alpha   90.00
_cell.angle_beta   90.00
_cell.angle_gamma   90.00
#
_symmetry.space_group_name_H-M   'P 1'
#
loop_
_entity.id
_entity.type
_entity.pdbx_description
1 polymer ?
#
loop_
_entity_poly.entity_id
_entity_poly.type
_entity_poly.pdbx_seq_one_letter_code
_entity_poly.pdbx_strand_id
1 'polypeptide(L)'
;MRFSTILPLAALASLATAQGPDYWGRFSTKGGENFDVTGPGCVNFKKTQPIYNTLTVKIPFRCDVFEAGNCLGRHAPFYAGEHEVTDIVFRSVNCYFT
;
A
#
# COMPACT_ATOMS: atom_id res chain seq x y z
N MET A 1 -16.25 29.36 54.82
CA MET A 1 -16.55 29.66 53.40
C MET A 1 -15.82 28.61 52.57
N ARG A 2 -16.56 27.79 51.80
CA ARG A 2 -16.00 26.74 50.92
C ARG A 2 -15.86 27.34 49.53
N PHE A 3 -14.63 27.46 49.02
CA PHE A 3 -14.38 27.78 47.62
C PHE A 3 -13.95 26.50 46.93
N SER A 4 -14.87 25.95 46.13
CA SER A 4 -14.63 24.83 45.24
C SER A 4 -13.77 25.30 44.07
N THR A 5 -12.53 24.85 43.99
CA THR A 5 -11.69 25.01 42.80
C THR A 5 -12.05 23.93 41.79
N ILE A 6 -12.81 24.31 40.77
CA ILE A 6 -13.14 23.48 39.62
C ILE A 6 -11.87 23.39 38.76
N LEU A 7 -11.26 22.21 38.68
CA LEU A 7 -10.20 21.95 37.70
C LEU A 7 -10.83 21.84 36.30
N PRO A 8 -10.32 22.55 35.29
CA PRO A 8 -10.76 22.34 33.92
C PRO A 8 -10.10 21.06 33.42
N LEU A 9 -10.88 20.01 33.19
CA LEU A 9 -10.45 18.91 32.33
C LEU A 9 -10.32 19.48 30.91
N ALA A 10 -9.12 19.94 30.56
CA ALA A 10 -8.75 20.11 29.18
C ALA A 10 -8.71 18.72 28.54
N ALA A 11 -9.81 18.34 27.90
CA ALA A 11 -9.84 17.20 26.99
C ALA A 11 -8.91 17.52 25.81
N LEU A 12 -7.66 17.11 25.91
CA LEU A 12 -6.75 17.00 24.79
C LEU A 12 -7.34 15.97 23.83
N ALA A 13 -8.18 16.44 22.90
CA ALA A 13 -8.54 15.67 21.74
C ALA A 13 -7.25 15.44 20.95
N SER A 14 -6.62 14.27 21.14
CA SER A 14 -5.57 13.78 20.27
C SER A 14 -6.18 13.65 18.88
N LEU A 15 -6.01 14.67 18.03
CA LEU A 15 -6.14 14.51 16.59
C LEU A 15 -5.04 13.55 16.15
N ALA A 16 -5.33 12.26 16.23
CA ALA A 16 -4.60 11.26 15.50
C ALA A 16 -4.84 11.56 14.02
N THR A 17 -3.95 12.34 13.42
CA THR A 17 -3.85 12.39 11.96
C THR A 17 -3.42 10.98 11.57
N ALA A 18 -4.37 10.16 11.13
CA ALA A 18 -4.07 8.93 10.44
C ALA A 18 -3.37 9.35 9.15
N GLN A 19 -2.04 9.44 9.20
CA GLN A 19 -1.22 9.55 8.02
C GLN A 19 -1.65 8.39 7.12
N GLY A 20 -2.26 8.71 5.97
CA GLY A 20 -2.84 7.71 5.08
C GLY A 20 -1.85 6.58 4.82
N PRO A 21 -2.33 5.38 4.51
CA PRO A 21 -1.50 4.17 4.49
C PRO A 21 -0.22 4.40 3.68
N ASP A 22 0.93 4.12 4.31
CA ASP A 22 2.25 4.35 3.73
C ASP A 22 2.63 3.20 2.80
N TYR A 23 2.03 3.19 1.61
CA TYR A 23 2.34 2.22 0.57
C TYR A 23 3.06 2.89 -0.60
N TRP A 24 3.98 2.15 -1.20
CA TRP A 24 4.68 2.49 -2.43
C TRP A 24 3.87 2.02 -3.65
N GLY A 25 3.29 0.82 -3.54
CA GLY A 25 2.30 0.27 -4.45
C GLY A 25 1.18 -0.44 -3.69
N ARG A 26 -0.05 -0.33 -4.16
CA ARG A 26 -1.23 -1.01 -3.61
C ARG A 26 -1.90 -1.82 -4.70
N PHE A 27 -2.04 -3.11 -4.47
CA PHE A 27 -2.85 -3.99 -5.30
C PHE A 27 -4.26 -4.07 -4.73
N SER A 28 -5.28 -3.94 -5.57
CA SER A 28 -6.68 -3.97 -5.12
C SER A 28 -7.50 -4.96 -5.93
N THR A 29 -8.43 -5.65 -5.27
CA THR A 29 -9.42 -6.52 -5.92
C THR A 29 -10.74 -5.77 -6.11
N LYS A 30 -11.60 -6.24 -7.03
CA LYS A 30 -12.99 -5.76 -7.17
C LYS A 30 -13.81 -5.90 -5.87
N GLY A 31 -13.43 -6.83 -4.99
CA GLY A 31 -14.04 -7.03 -3.68
C GLY A 31 -13.59 -6.02 -2.61
N GLY A 32 -12.66 -5.12 -2.93
CA GLY A 32 -12.13 -4.12 -2.00
C GLY A 32 -10.98 -4.60 -1.11
N GLU A 33 -10.47 -5.81 -1.34
CA GLU A 33 -9.28 -6.31 -0.65
C GLU A 33 -8.03 -5.61 -1.19
N ASN A 34 -7.12 -5.22 -0.29
CA ASN A 34 -5.90 -4.51 -0.64
C ASN A 34 -4.66 -5.26 -0.15
N PHE A 35 -3.60 -5.18 -0.94
CA PHE A 35 -2.26 -5.61 -0.56
C PHE A 35 -1.26 -4.49 -0.83
N ASP A 36 -0.64 -4.01 0.24
CA ASP A 36 0.29 -2.89 0.20
C ASP A 36 1.74 -3.38 0.17
N VAL A 37 2.51 -2.83 -0.77
CA VAL A 37 3.97 -2.89 -0.78
C VAL A 37 4.47 -1.61 -0.13
N THR A 38 5.03 -1.70 1.08
CA THR A 38 5.35 -0.54 1.92
C THR A 38 6.84 -0.21 1.98
N GLY A 39 7.67 -0.94 1.23
CA GLY A 39 9.12 -0.80 1.32
C GLY A 39 9.86 -1.43 0.13
N PRO A 40 11.20 -1.27 0.11
CA PRO A 40 12.03 -1.81 -0.96
C PRO A 40 12.20 -3.32 -0.79
N GLY A 41 12.51 -3.98 -1.90
CA GLY A 41 12.83 -5.40 -1.90
C GLY A 41 11.75 -6.25 -2.55
N CYS A 42 12.14 -7.47 -2.90
CA CYS A 42 11.24 -8.36 -3.61
C CYS A 42 10.19 -8.95 -2.68
N VAL A 43 8.92 -8.70 -2.99
CA VAL A 43 7.79 -9.23 -2.25
C VAL A 43 7.14 -10.34 -3.07
N ASN A 44 7.13 -11.55 -2.50
CA ASN A 44 6.44 -12.70 -3.09
C ASN A 44 4.97 -12.69 -2.71
N PHE A 45 4.14 -12.93 -3.72
CA PHE A 45 2.73 -13.13 -3.57
C PHE A 45 2.41 -14.56 -3.10
N LYS A 46 1.33 -14.72 -2.31
CA LYS A 46 0.89 -16.07 -1.91
C LYS A 46 0.21 -16.76 -3.07
N LYS A 47 0.43 -18.07 -3.23
CA LYS A 47 -0.10 -18.88 -4.34
C LYS A 47 -1.63 -18.93 -4.42
N THR A 48 -2.32 -18.62 -3.32
CA THR A 48 -3.79 -18.69 -3.14
C THR A 48 -4.45 -17.31 -3.02
N GLN A 49 -3.70 -16.23 -3.22
CA GLN A 49 -4.24 -14.88 -3.04
C GLN A 49 -5.19 -14.50 -4.21
N PRO A 50 -6.08 -13.51 -4.02
CA PRO A 50 -7.04 -13.11 -5.05
C PRO A 50 -6.37 -12.55 -6.31
N ILE A 51 -7.12 -12.59 -7.42
CA ILE A 51 -6.73 -11.91 -8.66
C ILE A 51 -6.91 -10.41 -8.42
N TYR A 52 -5.80 -9.67 -8.34
CA TYR A 52 -5.85 -8.22 -8.25
C TYR A 52 -6.29 -7.62 -9.59
N ASN A 53 -7.06 -6.55 -9.51
CA ASN A 53 -7.60 -5.84 -10.66
C ASN A 53 -6.80 -4.58 -10.97
N THR A 54 -6.40 -3.86 -9.94
CA THR A 54 -5.64 -2.61 -10.10
C THR A 54 -4.36 -2.63 -9.27
N LEU A 55 -3.36 -1.89 -9.76
CA LEU A 55 -2.16 -1.51 -9.05
C LEU A 55 -2.10 0.02 -9.01
N THR A 56 -2.21 0.60 -7.82
CA THR A 56 -1.97 2.03 -7.58
C THR A 56 -0.54 2.22 -7.08
N VAL A 57 0.27 2.98 -7.82
CA VAL A 57 1.64 3.33 -7.44
C VAL A 57 1.68 4.79 -6.97
N LYS A 58 2.20 5.02 -5.77
CA LYS A 58 2.26 6.35 -5.16
C LYS A 58 3.49 7.11 -5.69
N ILE A 59 3.40 8.44 -5.84
CA ILE A 59 4.58 9.28 -6.12
C ILE A 59 5.54 9.23 -4.91
N PRO A 60 6.87 9.13 -5.08
CA PRO A 60 7.64 9.12 -6.34
C PRO A 60 8.12 7.72 -6.72
N PHE A 61 7.27 6.71 -6.53
CA PHE A 61 7.68 5.32 -6.72
C PHE A 61 7.36 4.80 -8.12
N ARG A 62 8.04 3.70 -8.44
CA ARG A 62 7.73 2.78 -9.53
C ARG A 62 7.66 1.38 -8.96
N CYS A 63 6.79 0.54 -9.50
CA CYS A 63 6.74 -0.88 -9.19
C CYS A 63 6.94 -1.71 -10.45
N ASP A 64 7.73 -2.77 -10.34
CA ASP A 64 7.85 -3.80 -11.37
C ASP A 64 7.22 -5.09 -10.85
N VAL A 65 6.44 -5.76 -11.69
CA VAL A 65 5.87 -7.08 -11.39
C VAL A 65 6.60 -8.16 -12.19
N PHE A 66 6.58 -9.38 -11.67
CA PHE A 66 7.41 -10.48 -12.16
C PHE A 66 6.59 -11.77 -12.27
N GLU A 67 6.81 -12.55 -13.33
CA GLU A 67 6.12 -13.82 -13.62
C GLU A 67 6.33 -14.87 -12.52
N ALA A 68 7.52 -14.90 -11.95
CA ALA A 68 7.92 -15.86 -10.93
C ALA A 68 8.17 -15.19 -9.57
N GLY A 69 8.39 -16.03 -8.56
CA GLY A 69 8.85 -15.54 -7.26
C GLY A 69 10.29 -15.02 -7.32
N ASN A 70 10.69 -14.28 -6.30
CA ASN A 70 12.02 -13.70 -6.14
C ASN A 70 12.42 -12.77 -7.29
N CYS A 71 11.43 -12.11 -7.90
CA CYS A 71 11.61 -11.05 -8.89
C CYS A 71 12.35 -11.54 -10.15
N LEU A 72 11.89 -12.68 -10.66
CA LEU A 72 12.37 -13.31 -11.89
C LEU A 72 11.31 -13.22 -13.00
N GLY A 73 11.74 -12.96 -14.24
CA GLY A 73 10.84 -12.79 -15.38
C GLY A 73 10.04 -11.48 -15.29
N ARG A 74 10.74 -10.34 -15.39
CA ARG A 74 10.15 -9.01 -15.23
C ARG A 74 9.18 -8.68 -16.37
N HIS A 75 8.01 -8.14 -16.01
CA HIS A 75 7.08 -7.51 -16.95
C HIS A 75 7.46 -6.04 -17.24
N ALA A 76 6.60 -5.33 -17.97
CA ALA A 76 6.72 -3.89 -18.13
C ALA A 76 6.57 -3.16 -16.77
N PRO A 77 7.22 -1.99 -16.60
CA PRO A 77 7.13 -1.23 -15.36
C PRO A 77 5.85 -0.42 -15.21
N PHE A 78 5.44 -0.24 -13.95
CA PHE A 78 4.35 0.64 -13.55
C PHE A 78 4.88 1.86 -12.81
N TYR A 79 4.69 3.03 -13.42
CA TYR A 79 5.04 4.32 -12.81
C TYR A 79 3.92 4.80 -11.89
N ALA A 80 4.13 5.91 -11.17
CA ALA A 80 3.10 6.52 -10.34
C ALA A 80 1.76 6.72 -11.10
N GLY A 81 0.66 6.34 -10.46
CA GLY A 81 -0.67 6.32 -11.07
C GLY A 81 -1.43 5.02 -10.79
N GLU A 82 -2.65 4.92 -11.30
CA GLU A 82 -3.48 3.72 -11.23
C GLU A 82 -3.37 2.95 -12.55
N HIS A 83 -3.18 1.63 -12.46
CA HIS A 83 -3.00 0.74 -13.60
C HIS A 83 -3.92 -0.47 -13.46
N GLU A 84 -4.52 -0.89 -14.57
CA GLU A 84 -5.20 -2.17 -14.64
C GLU A 84 -4.17 -3.30 -14.81
N VAL A 85 -4.34 -4.39 -14.04
CA VAL A 85 -3.40 -5.53 -14.03
C VAL A 85 -4.12 -6.87 -14.18
N THR A 86 -5.41 -6.85 -14.57
CA THR A 86 -6.28 -8.03 -14.76
C THR A 86 -5.73 -9.02 -15.78
N ASP A 87 -5.06 -8.52 -16.82
CA ASP A 87 -4.56 -9.33 -17.93
C ASP A 87 -3.13 -9.84 -17.72
N ILE A 88 -2.52 -9.58 -16.56
CA ILE A 88 -1.11 -9.90 -16.28
C ILE A 88 -1.04 -10.92 -15.14
N VAL A 89 -0.37 -12.04 -15.41
CA VAL A 89 -0.06 -13.04 -14.38
C VAL A 89 1.30 -12.73 -13.78
N PHE A 90 1.33 -12.48 -12.46
CA PHE A 90 2.54 -12.18 -11.70
C PHE A 90 2.56 -12.90 -10.35
N ARG A 91 3.77 -13.10 -9.81
CA ARG A 91 4.05 -13.83 -8.56
C ARG A 91 4.99 -13.11 -7.61
N SER A 92 5.63 -12.03 -8.05
CA SER A 92 6.29 -11.11 -7.14
C SER A 92 6.28 -9.69 -7.67
N VAL A 93 6.58 -8.75 -6.79
CA VAL A 93 6.66 -7.32 -7.06
C VAL A 93 7.88 -6.73 -6.35
N ASN A 94 8.48 -5.71 -6.93
CA ASN A 94 9.46 -4.87 -6.26
C ASN A 94 9.19 -3.41 -6.62
N CYS A 95 9.17 -2.56 -5.61
CA CYS A 95 8.94 -1.13 -5.77
C CYS A 95 10.19 -0.36 -5.38
N TYR A 96 10.42 0.76 -6.06
CA TYR A 96 11.63 1.55 -5.99
C TYR A 96 11.29 3.03 -6.01
N PHE A 97 12.14 3.84 -5.39
CA PHE A 97 12.13 5.29 -5.58
C PHE A 97 12.66 5.62 -6.98
N THR A 98 12.02 6.56 -7.68
CA THR A 98 12.45 7.05 -9.01
C THR A 98 12.91 8.49 -8.98
#